data_AF-A0A2K1K6Q6-F1
#
_entry.id   AF-A0A2K1K6Q6-F1
#
_cell.length_a   1.000
_cell.length_b   1.000
_cell.length_c   1.000
_cell.angle_alpha   90.00
_cell.angle_beta   90.00
_cell.angle_gamma   90.00
#
_symmetry.space_group_name_H-M   'P 1'
#
loop_
_entity.id
_entity.type
_entity.pdbx_description
1 polymer ?
#
loop_
_entity_poly.entity_id
_entity_poly.type
_entity_poly.pdbx_seq_one_letter_code
_entity_poly.pdbx_strand_id
1 'polypeptide(L)'
;MAGAAQFLSNLPSRGCFVQPATSTSGQLTTYICQHDTSPPDEQLIKTDSTNILIRALTLGKKKGKGEPKSATKDNKGKVPATEESKGKRPAERLPEEKPILKRANVGGASAPEGGTSRYAEKDLQTLTVQKLKSMLKEKGLPLKGLKDELIARLLNQKR
;
A
#
# COMPACT_ATOMS: atom_id res chain seq x y z
N MET A 1 -13.17 18.01 -53.15
CA MET A 1 -13.62 17.06 -52.11
C MET A 1 -13.69 17.79 -50.78
N ALA A 2 -14.81 17.69 -50.06
CA ALA A 2 -14.83 18.06 -48.65
C ALA A 2 -14.04 17.00 -47.87
N GLY A 3 -12.98 17.41 -47.17
CA GLY A 3 -12.18 16.52 -46.33
C GLY A 3 -12.81 16.27 -44.97
N ALA A 4 -12.00 15.88 -43.99
CA ALA A 4 -12.45 15.58 -42.62
C ALA A 4 -13.24 16.72 -41.93
N ALA A 5 -13.10 17.96 -42.40
CA ALA A 5 -13.81 19.14 -41.90
C ALA A 5 -15.35 18.98 -41.84
N GLN A 6 -15.96 18.19 -42.73
CA GLN A 6 -17.41 17.93 -42.69
C GLN A 6 -17.85 17.25 -41.38
N PHE A 7 -16.99 16.39 -40.81
CA PHE A 7 -17.23 15.70 -39.54
C PHE A 7 -16.87 16.54 -38.30
N LEU A 8 -16.35 17.75 -38.49
CA LEU A 8 -15.97 18.70 -37.43
C LEU A 8 -16.90 19.92 -37.38
N SER A 9 -17.99 19.91 -38.16
CA SER A 9 -19.05 20.91 -38.08
C SER A 9 -19.88 20.74 -36.79
N ASN A 10 -20.48 21.83 -36.30
CA ASN A 10 -21.39 21.85 -35.14
C ASN A 10 -20.80 21.31 -33.82
N LEU A 11 -19.51 21.56 -33.55
CA LEU A 11 -18.91 21.31 -32.23
C LEU A 11 -19.67 22.10 -31.13
N PRO A 12 -19.91 21.50 -29.94
CA PRO A 12 -20.62 22.19 -28.86
C PRO A 12 -19.92 23.47 -28.40
N SER A 13 -20.53 24.63 -28.68
CA SER A 13 -20.05 25.93 -28.19
C SER A 13 -20.67 26.30 -26.85
N ARG A 14 -19.83 26.75 -25.92
CA ARG A 14 -20.23 27.39 -24.64
C ARG A 14 -20.07 28.92 -24.67
N GLY A 15 -19.72 29.50 -25.82
CA GLY A 15 -19.53 30.95 -26.01
C GLY A 15 -18.18 31.53 -25.54
N CYS A 16 -17.28 30.72 -24.98
CA CYS A 16 -16.09 31.22 -24.25
C CYS A 16 -14.96 31.84 -25.11
N PHE A 17 -14.99 31.72 -26.44
CA PHE A 17 -13.86 32.05 -27.32
C PHE A 17 -14.26 32.84 -28.58
N VAL A 18 -15.31 33.66 -28.48
CA VAL A 18 -15.83 34.47 -29.61
C VAL A 18 -14.92 35.67 -29.92
N GLN A 19 -14.13 36.14 -28.95
CA GLN A 19 -13.10 37.17 -29.14
C GLN A 19 -11.71 36.58 -28.90
N PRO A 20 -10.68 37.01 -29.65
CA PRO A 20 -9.30 36.60 -29.38
C PRO A 20 -8.87 37.12 -28.01
N ALA A 21 -8.31 36.24 -27.18
CA ALA A 21 -7.78 36.64 -25.88
C ALA A 21 -6.61 37.60 -26.06
N THR A 22 -6.73 38.81 -25.52
CA THR A 22 -5.58 39.70 -25.33
C THR A 22 -4.61 39.03 -24.37
N SER A 23 -3.31 39.09 -24.66
CA SER A 23 -2.29 38.40 -23.86
C SER A 23 -2.25 38.94 -22.43
N THR A 24 -2.93 38.26 -21.51
CA THR A 24 -2.82 38.53 -20.07
C THR A 24 -1.52 37.89 -19.59
N SER A 25 -0.43 38.66 -19.68
CA SER A 25 0.92 38.18 -19.40
C SER A 25 1.14 37.88 -17.90
N GLY A 26 0.69 36.69 -17.48
CA GLY A 26 1.54 35.81 -16.68
C GLY A 26 1.12 35.49 -15.24
N GLN A 27 0.14 36.16 -14.63
CA GLN A 27 -0.12 35.98 -13.20
C GLN A 27 -1.62 35.84 -12.86
N LEU A 28 -2.02 34.61 -12.53
CA LEU A 28 -3.22 34.37 -11.71
C LEU A 28 -2.99 35.01 -10.34
N THR A 29 -3.98 35.75 -9.84
CA THR A 29 -3.89 36.38 -8.52
C THR A 29 -3.95 35.35 -7.40
N THR A 30 -3.12 35.51 -6.38
CA THR A 30 -3.20 34.68 -5.16
C THR A 30 -4.49 35.01 -4.42
N TYR A 31 -5.33 34.00 -4.19
CA TYR A 31 -6.52 34.16 -3.35
C TYR A 31 -6.11 34.32 -1.88
N ILE A 32 -6.67 35.33 -1.21
CA ILE A 32 -6.46 35.62 0.20
C ILE A 32 -7.82 35.62 0.90
N CYS A 33 -8.04 34.67 1.80
CA CYS A 33 -9.27 34.58 2.59
C CYS A 33 -9.36 35.77 3.56
N GLN A 34 -10.47 36.52 3.51
CA GLN A 34 -10.80 37.56 4.50
C GLN A 34 -11.90 37.12 5.49
N HIS A 35 -12.49 35.95 5.25
CA HIS A 35 -13.54 35.32 6.04
C HIS A 35 -13.08 33.94 6.50
N ASP A 36 -13.75 33.37 7.50
CA ASP A 36 -13.50 32.00 7.91
C ASP A 36 -13.84 31.03 6.77
N THR A 37 -12.89 30.15 6.45
CA THR A 37 -13.04 29.09 5.44
C THR A 37 -13.00 27.70 6.09
N SER A 38 -13.36 27.61 7.38
CA SER A 38 -13.71 26.35 8.01
C SER A 38 -14.81 25.62 7.21
N PRO A 39 -14.69 24.30 7.00
CA PRO A 39 -15.79 23.54 6.42
C PRO A 39 -16.97 23.50 7.42
N PRO A 40 -18.23 23.44 6.96
CA PRO A 40 -19.38 23.35 7.86
C PRO A 40 -19.25 22.17 8.85
N ASP A 41 -19.51 22.41 10.13
CA ASP A 41 -19.23 21.48 11.25
C ASP A 41 -19.77 20.05 11.06
N GLU A 42 -20.89 19.90 10.34
CA GLU A 42 -21.53 18.61 10.06
C GLU A 42 -20.76 17.76 9.04
N GLN A 43 -19.90 18.37 8.20
CA GLN A 43 -19.24 17.72 7.07
C GLN A 43 -17.87 17.14 7.44
N LEU A 44 -17.89 16.01 8.15
CA LEU A 44 -16.68 15.30 8.58
C LEU A 44 -16.28 14.19 7.59
N ILE A 45 -15.17 14.39 6.87
CA ILE A 45 -14.54 13.35 6.05
C ILE A 45 -13.91 12.30 6.98
N LYS A 46 -14.44 11.06 6.96
CA LYS A 46 -13.95 9.93 7.77
C LYS A 46 -13.54 8.76 6.88
N THR A 47 -12.36 8.22 7.14
CA THR A 47 -11.86 7.00 6.49
C THR A 47 -12.30 5.77 7.27
N ASP A 48 -12.82 4.75 6.59
CA ASP A 48 -13.10 3.45 7.19
C ASP A 48 -11.78 2.77 7.60
N SER A 49 -11.61 2.54 8.90
CA SER A 49 -10.42 1.89 9.47
C SER A 49 -10.42 0.36 9.31
N THR A 50 -11.52 -0.22 8.80
CA THR A 50 -11.63 -1.66 8.57
C THR A 50 -10.70 -2.10 7.45
N ASN A 51 -9.85 -3.10 7.71
CA ASN A 51 -9.01 -3.67 6.66
C ASN A 51 -9.86 -4.17 5.48
N ILE A 52 -9.42 -3.86 4.25
CA ILE A 52 -10.15 -4.15 3.01
C ILE A 52 -10.57 -5.62 2.86
N LEU A 53 -9.76 -6.57 3.35
CA LEU A 53 -10.09 -8.00 3.30
C LEU A 53 -11.24 -8.34 4.26
N ILE A 54 -11.23 -7.78 5.47
CA ILE A 54 -12.30 -7.97 6.46
C ILE A 54 -13.60 -7.37 5.93
N ARG A 55 -13.55 -6.17 5.33
CA ARG A 55 -14.70 -5.54 4.68
C ARG A 55 -15.24 -6.38 3.52
N ALA A 56 -14.38 -6.88 2.64
CA ALA A 56 -14.80 -7.74 1.52
C ALA A 56 -15.47 -9.04 2.00
N LEU A 57 -14.87 -9.73 2.97
CA LEU A 57 -15.40 -10.99 3.52
C LEU A 57 -16.71 -10.79 4.31
N THR A 58 -16.85 -9.68 5.05
CA THR A 58 -18.09 -9.38 5.77
C THR A 58 -19.23 -8.98 4.83
N LEU A 59 -18.96 -8.23 3.76
CA LEU A 59 -19.93 -7.97 2.69
C LEU A 59 -20.34 -9.25 1.95
N GLY A 60 -19.38 -10.13 1.64
CA GLY A 60 -19.65 -11.45 1.04
C GLY A 60 -20.54 -12.33 1.90
N LYS A 61 -20.27 -12.40 3.21
CA LYS A 61 -21.11 -13.13 4.19
C LYS A 61 -22.54 -12.58 4.28
N LYS A 62 -22.71 -11.26 4.27
CA LYS A 62 -24.04 -10.62 4.26
C LYS A 62 -24.81 -10.93 2.96
N LYS A 63 -24.12 -10.90 1.82
CA LYS A 63 -24.71 -11.24 0.50
C LYS A 63 -25.10 -12.72 0.36
N GLY A 64 -24.43 -13.62 1.10
CA GLY A 64 -24.72 -15.06 1.10
C GLY A 64 -25.83 -15.52 2.08
N LYS A 65 -26.50 -14.60 2.80
CA LYS A 65 -27.57 -14.93 3.76
C LYS A 65 -28.99 -14.84 3.19
N GLY A 66 -29.14 -14.49 1.91
CA GLY A 66 -30.44 -14.32 1.27
C GLY A 66 -30.35 -14.33 -0.25
N GLU A 67 -29.77 -15.39 -0.82
CA GLU A 67 -29.93 -15.91 -2.21
C GLU A 67 -28.87 -17.03 -2.43
N PRO A 68 -29.26 -18.26 -2.84
CA PRO A 68 -28.31 -19.36 -3.01
C PRO A 68 -27.56 -19.25 -4.34
N LYS A 69 -26.32 -18.74 -4.32
CA LYS A 69 -25.45 -18.82 -5.51
C LYS A 69 -24.74 -20.17 -5.57
N SER A 70 -25.08 -20.92 -6.63
CA SER A 70 -24.63 -22.26 -6.97
C SER A 70 -23.13 -22.49 -6.73
N ALA A 71 -22.81 -23.54 -5.97
CA ALA A 71 -21.46 -24.05 -5.84
C ALA A 71 -21.03 -24.82 -7.11
N THR A 72 -20.67 -24.10 -8.16
CA THR A 72 -20.05 -24.71 -9.35
C THR A 72 -18.53 -24.73 -9.18
N LYS A 73 -18.06 -25.86 -8.65
CA LYS A 73 -16.64 -26.22 -8.58
C LYS A 73 -16.21 -26.76 -9.95
N ASP A 74 -15.81 -25.88 -10.86
CA ASP A 74 -15.17 -26.29 -12.12
C ASP A 74 -13.80 -25.65 -12.30
N ASN A 75 -12.79 -26.43 -11.90
CA ASN A 75 -11.43 -26.30 -12.38
C ASN A 75 -11.31 -27.17 -13.65
N LYS A 76 -10.53 -26.72 -14.66
CA LYS A 76 -10.28 -27.36 -15.98
C LYS A 76 -11.17 -26.86 -17.14
N GLY A 77 -10.69 -25.81 -17.79
CA GLY A 77 -11.42 -25.08 -18.84
C GLY A 77 -11.45 -25.68 -20.24
N LYS A 78 -12.00 -24.86 -21.15
CA LYS A 78 -11.81 -24.95 -22.61
C LYS A 78 -12.01 -23.55 -23.19
N VAL A 79 -10.95 -22.95 -23.73
CA VAL A 79 -11.05 -21.75 -24.56
C VAL A 79 -11.22 -22.22 -26.00
N PRO A 80 -12.34 -21.94 -26.69
CA PRO A 80 -12.38 -22.07 -28.14
C PRO A 80 -11.64 -20.88 -28.74
N ALA A 81 -10.49 -21.14 -29.36
CA ALA A 81 -9.81 -20.15 -30.17
C ALA A 81 -10.55 -20.02 -31.52
N THR A 82 -10.88 -18.78 -31.90
CA THR A 82 -11.17 -18.44 -33.30
C THR A 82 -10.57 -17.07 -33.59
N GLU A 83 -9.40 -17.11 -34.23
CA GLU A 83 -8.75 -16.09 -35.08
C GLU A 83 -8.48 -14.63 -34.62
N GLU A 84 -7.20 -14.28 -34.80
CA GLU A 84 -6.67 -12.99 -35.27
C GLU A 84 -6.89 -11.70 -34.45
N SER A 85 -5.94 -11.41 -33.53
CA SER A 85 -4.92 -10.36 -33.82
C SER A 85 -3.90 -10.04 -32.70
N LYS A 86 -2.61 -10.16 -33.04
CA LYS A 86 -1.43 -9.38 -32.56
C LYS A 86 -1.38 -8.91 -31.09
N GLY A 87 -0.65 -9.67 -30.25
CA GLY A 87 -0.23 -9.25 -28.89
C GLY A 87 0.92 -10.07 -28.28
N LYS A 88 2.06 -10.17 -28.97
CA LYS A 88 3.28 -10.91 -28.53
C LYS A 88 3.84 -10.32 -27.22
N ARG A 89 4.47 -11.03 -26.27
CA ARG A 89 4.78 -12.45 -26.02
C ARG A 89 5.12 -12.59 -24.51
N PRO A 90 4.91 -13.74 -23.83
CA PRO A 90 5.41 -13.95 -22.46
C PRO A 90 6.92 -14.25 -22.45
N ALA A 91 7.60 -13.92 -21.35
CA ALA A 91 8.99 -14.30 -21.09
C ALA A 91 9.10 -15.26 -19.90
N GLU A 92 9.95 -16.24 -20.11
CA GLU A 92 10.27 -17.47 -19.39
C GLU A 92 10.58 -17.36 -17.87
N ARG A 93 10.40 -18.48 -17.16
CA ARG A 93 11.04 -18.77 -15.85
C ARG A 93 12.20 -19.74 -16.08
N LEU A 94 13.39 -19.48 -15.53
CA LEU A 94 14.17 -20.39 -14.65
C LEU A 94 15.45 -19.68 -14.12
N PRO A 95 16.39 -20.28 -13.34
CA PRO A 95 16.61 -19.79 -11.97
C PRO A 95 18.08 -19.44 -11.63
N GLU A 96 18.31 -19.31 -10.32
CA GLU A 96 19.52 -19.74 -9.58
C GLU A 96 20.66 -18.77 -9.17
N GLU A 97 21.10 -19.02 -7.93
CA GLU A 97 22.48 -18.91 -7.39
C GLU A 97 23.15 -17.53 -7.14
N LYS A 98 22.92 -17.06 -5.90
CA LYS A 98 23.98 -16.75 -4.89
C LYS A 98 24.75 -15.40 -4.94
N PRO A 99 25.39 -14.99 -3.81
CA PRO A 99 25.46 -13.57 -3.43
C PRO A 99 26.83 -12.90 -3.63
N ILE A 100 26.82 -11.57 -3.74
CA ILE A 100 28.03 -10.74 -3.71
C ILE A 100 28.03 -9.86 -2.45
N LEU A 101 29.17 -9.88 -1.75
CA LEU A 101 29.44 -9.23 -0.46
C LEU A 101 30.31 -7.97 -0.64
N LYS A 102 30.16 -7.00 0.29
CA LYS A 102 31.07 -5.85 0.59
C LYS A 102 31.11 -4.73 -0.48
N ARG A 103 31.35 -3.43 -0.19
CA ARG A 103 31.47 -2.52 0.99
C ARG A 103 31.53 -1.07 0.41
N ALA A 104 31.37 0.08 1.08
CA ALA A 104 30.87 0.54 2.40
C ALA A 104 30.77 2.11 2.35
N ASN A 105 30.97 2.80 3.49
CA ASN A 105 31.32 4.24 3.67
C ASN A 105 30.14 5.25 3.65
N VAL A 106 29.91 6.12 4.66
CA VAL A 106 30.46 6.21 6.04
C VAL A 106 29.47 6.98 6.95
N GLY A 107 29.63 6.83 8.28
CA GLY A 107 28.95 7.64 9.31
C GLY A 107 28.01 6.81 10.19
N GLY A 108 28.20 6.67 11.50
CA GLY A 108 29.31 7.13 12.36
C GLY A 108 29.49 6.18 13.56
N ALA A 109 30.38 6.51 14.49
CA ALA A 109 30.68 5.72 15.69
C ALA A 109 29.42 5.49 16.58
N SER A 110 29.35 4.50 17.47
CA SER A 110 30.44 3.80 18.17
C SER A 110 30.07 2.36 18.59
N ALA A 111 31.09 1.50 18.68
CA ALA A 111 31.08 0.38 19.63
C ALA A 111 31.66 0.90 20.97
N PRO A 112 31.35 0.26 22.11
CA PRO A 112 32.23 -0.83 22.51
C PRO A 112 31.55 -1.98 23.28
N GLU A 113 32.37 -2.99 23.60
CA GLU A 113 32.21 -4.01 24.65
C GLU A 113 31.11 -5.09 24.51
N GLY A 114 31.58 -6.34 24.38
CA GLY A 114 30.80 -7.52 24.74
C GLY A 114 30.80 -7.72 26.25
N GLY A 115 29.70 -7.38 26.92
CA GLY A 115 29.40 -7.77 28.30
C GLY A 115 28.05 -8.49 28.35
N THR A 116 27.89 -9.50 29.22
CA THR A 116 26.75 -10.43 29.34
C THR A 116 25.37 -9.75 29.43
N SER A 117 24.86 -9.33 28.26
CA SER A 117 24.05 -8.12 28.15
C SER A 117 22.86 -8.09 29.11
N ARG A 118 22.95 -7.19 30.09
CA ARG A 118 21.83 -6.79 30.93
C ARG A 118 21.00 -5.77 30.15
N TYR A 119 20.32 -6.23 29.10
CA TYR A 119 19.29 -5.45 28.43
C TYR A 119 18.33 -4.92 29.49
N ALA A 120 18.26 -3.60 29.63
CA ALA A 120 17.22 -2.98 30.44
C ALA A 120 15.86 -3.26 29.78
N GLU A 121 14.79 -3.23 30.58
CA GLU A 121 13.43 -3.36 30.06
C GLU A 121 13.15 -2.33 28.93
N LYS A 122 13.67 -1.11 29.11
CA LYS A 122 13.63 -0.02 28.13
C LYS A 122 14.29 -0.42 26.80
N ASP A 123 15.45 -1.09 26.84
CA ASP A 123 16.15 -1.55 25.63
C ASP A 123 15.31 -2.58 24.88
N LEU A 124 14.74 -3.56 25.61
CA LEU A 124 13.87 -4.59 25.04
C LEU A 124 12.58 -4.00 24.42
N GLN A 125 12.06 -2.90 24.97
CA GLN A 125 10.93 -2.16 24.40
C GLN A 125 11.29 -1.49 23.06
N THR A 126 12.53 -1.02 22.86
CA THR A 126 12.96 -0.46 21.56
C THR A 126 13.09 -1.52 20.46
N LEU A 127 13.33 -2.79 20.82
CA LEU A 127 13.53 -3.87 19.87
C LEU A 127 12.23 -4.26 19.12
N THR A 128 12.40 -4.70 17.88
CA THR A 128 11.30 -5.23 17.06
C THR A 128 10.91 -6.64 17.50
N VAL A 129 9.66 -7.02 17.26
CA VAL A 129 9.12 -8.36 17.59
C VAL A 129 9.93 -9.48 16.93
N GLN A 130 10.50 -9.25 15.74
CA GLN A 130 11.39 -10.21 15.09
C GLN A 130 12.70 -10.42 15.86
N LYS A 131 13.33 -9.35 16.35
CA LYS A 131 14.56 -9.46 17.16
C LYS A 131 14.30 -10.11 18.52
N LEU A 132 13.19 -9.76 19.18
CA LEU A 132 12.74 -10.40 20.43
C LEU A 132 12.49 -11.91 20.24
N LYS A 133 11.81 -12.31 19.15
CA LYS A 133 11.63 -13.74 18.81
C LYS A 133 12.95 -14.44 18.48
N SER A 134 13.90 -13.77 17.83
CA SER A 134 15.24 -14.33 17.59
C SER A 134 15.97 -14.62 18.90
N MET A 135 15.95 -13.68 19.85
CA MET A 135 16.56 -13.84 21.18
C MET A 135 15.87 -14.94 22.02
N LEU A 136 14.55 -15.07 21.94
CA LEU A 136 13.84 -16.18 22.58
C LEU A 136 14.19 -17.53 21.92
N LYS A 137 14.33 -17.58 20.59
CA LYS A 137 14.69 -18.80 19.85
C LYS A 137 16.10 -19.27 20.20
N GLU A 138 17.06 -18.35 20.23
CA GLU A 138 18.45 -18.59 20.66
C GLU A 138 18.52 -19.19 22.07
N LYS A 139 17.64 -18.73 22.96
CA LYS A 139 17.54 -19.20 24.34
C LYS A 139 16.55 -20.36 24.57
N GLY A 140 16.05 -21.00 23.51
CA GLY A 140 15.14 -22.15 23.59
C GLY A 140 13.74 -21.86 24.17
N LEU A 141 13.32 -20.60 24.25
CA LEU A 141 12.07 -20.17 24.89
C LEU A 141 10.88 -20.09 23.90
N PRO A 142 9.63 -20.23 24.39
CA PRO A 142 8.44 -20.21 23.55
C PRO A 142 8.17 -18.84 22.89
N LEU A 143 8.04 -18.85 21.56
CA LEU A 143 7.90 -17.68 20.68
C LEU A 143 6.48 -17.12 20.55
N LYS A 144 5.54 -17.60 21.38
CA LYS A 144 4.10 -17.32 21.30
C LYS A 144 3.70 -16.25 22.32
N GLY A 145 3.02 -15.19 21.87
CA GLY A 145 2.56 -14.10 22.73
C GLY A 145 2.59 -12.74 22.03
N LEU A 146 2.02 -11.73 22.70
CA LEU A 146 2.17 -10.31 22.34
C LEU A 146 3.60 -9.81 22.64
N LYS A 147 3.98 -8.63 22.12
CA LYS A 147 5.34 -8.08 22.28
C LYS A 147 5.77 -8.04 23.75
N ASP A 148 4.86 -7.65 24.64
CA ASP A 148 5.13 -7.46 26.06
C ASP A 148 5.32 -8.80 26.79
N GLU A 149 4.62 -9.87 26.37
CA GLU A 149 4.89 -11.23 26.88
C GLU A 149 6.28 -11.73 26.48
N LEU A 150 6.76 -11.38 25.28
CA LEU A 150 8.09 -11.75 24.81
C LEU A 150 9.17 -11.00 25.62
N ILE A 151 8.94 -9.72 25.92
CA ILE A 151 9.81 -8.90 26.78
C ILE A 151 9.81 -9.46 28.21
N ALA A 152 8.64 -9.73 28.78
CA ALA A 152 8.49 -10.28 30.13
C ALA A 152 9.19 -11.65 30.28
N ARG A 153 9.15 -12.53 29.27
CA ARG A 153 9.94 -13.78 29.30
C ARG A 153 11.44 -13.55 29.23
N LEU A 154 11.91 -12.62 28.38
CA LEU A 154 13.33 -12.27 28.31
C LEU A 154 13.85 -11.63 29.61
N LEU A 155 12.99 -10.91 30.34
CA LEU A 155 13.26 -10.32 31.64
C LEU A 155 13.26 -11.38 32.76
N ASN A 156 12.21 -12.20 32.85
CA ASN A 156 12.05 -13.22 33.89
C ASN A 156 13.08 -14.35 33.83
N GLN A 157 13.63 -14.66 32.66
CA GLN A 157 14.72 -15.63 32.51
C GLN A 157 16.06 -15.15 33.11
N LYS A 158 16.16 -13.86 33.50
CA LYS A 158 17.39 -13.25 34.01
C LYS A 158 17.37 -13.06 35.54
N ARG A 159 16.47 -13.78 36.23
CA ARG A 159 16.49 -14.04 37.67
C ARG A 159 16.87 -15.49 37.92
#